data_AF-C7EZL0-F1
#
_entry.id   AF-C7EZL0-F1
#
_cell.length_a   1.000
_cell.length_b   1.000
_cell.length_c   1.000
_cell.angle_alpha   90.00
_cell.angle_beta   90.00
_cell.angle_gamma   90.00
#
_symmetry.space_group_name_H-M   'P 1'
#
loop_
_entity.id
_entity.type
_entity.pdbx_description
1 polymer ?
#
loop_
_entity_poly.entity_id
_entity_poly.type
_entity_poly.pdbx_seq_one_letter_code
_entity_poly.pdbx_strand_id
1 'polypeptide(L)'
;MIKDLGLHWVILGHSERRHIFGESDELIAEKVLHAVDSGLQTIFCCGEKLDEREAGKTKAVNFRQLQAVIDKKANWNKIVIAYEPVWAIGTGKTASPEQAQEVHGWIREFLKEKVSADVAQKTRILYGGSVTAENAAELAKKPDIDGFLVGGASLKPDFIKIIHARD
;
A
#
# COMPACT_ATOMS: atom_id res chain seq x y z
N MET A 1 -20.46 12.99 0.76
CA MET A 1 -20.95 11.69 1.28
C MET A 1 -20.04 11.10 2.35
N ILE A 2 -18.81 10.62 2.06
CA ILE A 2 -17.95 9.96 3.08
C ILE A 2 -17.73 10.84 4.31
N LYS A 3 -17.37 12.12 4.10
CA LYS A 3 -17.18 13.09 5.19
C LYS A 3 -18.46 13.42 5.95
N ASP A 4 -19.60 13.42 5.27
CA ASP A 4 -20.90 13.72 5.88
C ASP A 4 -21.31 12.61 6.87
N LEU A 5 -20.75 11.40 6.69
CA LEU A 5 -20.87 10.28 7.62
C LEU A 5 -19.84 10.31 8.76
N GLY A 6 -19.01 11.36 8.85
CA GLY A 6 -17.93 11.47 9.84
C GLY A 6 -16.72 10.57 9.57
N LEU A 7 -16.62 9.98 8.37
CA LEU A 7 -15.48 9.15 7.98
C LEU A 7 -14.36 10.00 7.36
N HIS A 8 -13.12 9.61 7.62
CA HIS A 8 -11.93 10.40 7.27
C HIS A 8 -10.95 9.71 6.32
N TRP A 9 -11.12 8.41 6.07
CA TRP A 9 -10.19 7.59 5.31
C TRP A 9 -10.89 6.90 4.13
N VAL A 10 -10.15 6.69 3.04
CA VAL A 10 -10.59 5.90 1.89
C VAL A 10 -9.44 5.04 1.36
N ILE A 11 -9.73 3.81 0.95
CA ILE A 11 -8.80 2.92 0.25
C ILE A 11 -9.04 3.08 -1.25
N LEU A 12 -7.98 3.33 -2.01
CA LEU A 12 -8.03 3.55 -3.45
C LEU A 12 -6.98 2.71 -4.18
N GLY A 13 -7.37 2.16 -5.33
CA GLY A 13 -6.48 1.32 -6.13
C GLY A 13 -6.23 -0.07 -5.57
N HIS A 14 -7.08 -0.56 -4.65
CA HIS A 14 -7.01 -1.96 -4.19
C HIS A 14 -6.98 -2.91 -5.39
N SER A 15 -6.19 -3.99 -5.28
CA SER A 15 -5.96 -4.96 -6.36
C SER A 15 -7.25 -5.47 -7.02
N GLU A 16 -8.30 -5.73 -6.24
CA GLU A 16 -9.62 -6.15 -6.76
C GLU A 16 -10.25 -5.08 -7.66
N ARG A 17 -10.14 -3.79 -7.30
CA ARG A 17 -10.64 -2.69 -8.14
C ARG A 17 -9.83 -2.57 -9.43
N ARG A 18 -8.52 -2.77 -9.37
CA ARG A 18 -7.65 -2.77 -10.55
C ARG A 18 -7.95 -3.93 -11.49
N HIS A 19 -8.14 -5.14 -10.95
CA HIS A 19 -8.13 -6.36 -11.77
C HIS A 19 -9.52 -6.91 -12.09
N ILE A 20 -10.50 -6.74 -11.19
CA ILE A 20 -11.89 -7.18 -11.42
C ILE A 20 -12.68 -6.06 -12.10
N PHE A 21 -12.53 -4.82 -11.63
CA PHE A 21 -13.27 -3.67 -12.15
C PHE A 21 -12.51 -2.87 -13.22
N GLY A 22 -11.24 -3.21 -13.49
CA GLY A 22 -10.46 -2.61 -14.56
C GLY A 22 -10.03 -1.16 -14.31
N GLU A 23 -9.91 -0.74 -13.05
CA GLU A 23 -9.46 0.63 -12.74
C GLU A 23 -8.00 0.86 -13.16
N SER A 24 -7.78 1.83 -14.06
CA SER A 24 -6.45 2.18 -14.58
C SER A 24 -5.64 3.02 -13.59
N ASP A 25 -4.33 3.13 -13.82
CA ASP A 25 -3.42 3.95 -13.01
C ASP A 25 -3.86 5.42 -13.01
N GLU A 26 -4.30 5.93 -14.16
CA GLU A 26 -4.79 7.31 -14.33
C GLU A 26 -6.07 7.57 -13.53
N LEU A 27 -7.05 6.67 -13.65
CA LEU A 27 -8.32 6.79 -12.91
C LEU A 27 -8.08 6.75 -11.40
N ILE A 28 -7.22 5.86 -10.94
CA ILE A 28 -6.89 5.75 -9.52
C ILE A 28 -6.17 7.01 -9.04
N ALA A 29 -5.23 7.54 -9.81
CA ALA A 29 -4.55 8.77 -9.49
C ALA A 29 -5.51 9.98 -9.40
N GLU A 30 -6.51 10.05 -10.29
CA GLU A 30 -7.57 11.07 -10.22
C GLU A 30 -8.42 10.94 -8.95
N LYS A 31 -8.79 9.71 -8.56
CA LYS A 31 -9.49 9.47 -7.29
C LYS A 31 -8.65 9.86 -6.09
N VAL A 32 -7.34 9.56 -6.10
CA VAL A 32 -6.42 9.92 -5.01
C VAL A 32 -6.37 11.44 -4.86
N LEU A 33 -6.16 12.18 -5.95
CA LEU A 33 -6.16 13.64 -5.94
C LEU A 33 -7.49 14.19 -5.41
N HIS A 34 -8.61 13.71 -5.96
CA HIS A 34 -9.94 14.16 -5.55
C HIS A 34 -10.22 13.91 -4.05
N ALA A 35 -9.84 12.75 -3.52
CA ALA A 35 -9.99 12.43 -2.10
C ALA A 35 -9.17 13.37 -1.21
N VAL A 36 -7.90 13.59 -1.57
CA VAL A 36 -6.98 14.47 -0.85
C VAL A 36 -7.48 15.93 -0.83
N ASP A 37 -7.91 16.45 -1.98
CA ASP A 37 -8.45 17.81 -2.14
C ASP A 37 -9.78 17.98 -1.39
N SER A 38 -10.59 16.93 -1.35
CA SER A 38 -11.83 16.90 -0.57
C SER A 38 -11.61 16.82 0.95
N GLY A 39 -10.37 16.62 1.40
CA GLY A 39 -10.03 16.57 2.82
C GLY A 39 -9.99 15.17 3.43
N LEU A 40 -10.04 14.11 2.63
CA LEU A 40 -9.87 12.74 3.11
C LEU A 40 -8.38 12.39 3.19
N GLN A 41 -8.08 11.48 4.11
CA GLN A 41 -6.85 10.70 4.10
C GLN A 41 -7.03 9.51 3.15
N THR A 42 -5.97 9.13 2.45
CA THR A 42 -6.03 8.12 1.39
C THR A 42 -5.00 7.03 1.65
N ILE A 43 -5.46 5.78 1.65
CA ILE A 43 -4.60 4.60 1.50
C ILE A 43 -4.58 4.25 0.02
N PHE A 44 -3.46 4.54 -0.65
CA PHE A 44 -3.22 4.20 -2.05
C PHE A 44 -2.56 2.82 -2.14
N CYS A 45 -3.21 1.88 -2.82
CA CYS A 45 -2.68 0.54 -3.02
C CYS A 45 -1.92 0.42 -4.35
N CYS A 46 -0.76 -0.23 -4.28
CA CYS A 46 0.06 -0.59 -5.43
C CYS A 46 0.62 -2.01 -5.27
N GLY A 47 0.96 -2.66 -6.38
CA GLY A 47 1.53 -4.00 -6.37
C GLY A 47 1.47 -4.68 -7.72
N GLU A 48 2.35 -5.67 -7.88
CA GLU A 48 2.49 -6.50 -9.07
C GLU A 48 1.74 -7.84 -8.95
N LYS A 49 1.37 -8.40 -10.10
CA LYS A 49 0.85 -9.77 -10.23
C LYS A 49 1.96 -10.82 -10.18
N LEU A 50 1.59 -12.09 -10.06
CA LEU A 50 2.54 -13.20 -9.99
C LEU A 50 3.43 -13.28 -11.23
N ASP A 51 2.83 -13.21 -12.42
CA ASP A 51 3.54 -13.25 -13.70
C ASP A 51 4.51 -12.07 -13.86
N GLU A 52 4.13 -10.89 -13.35
CA GLU A 52 5.00 -9.72 -13.32
C GLU A 52 6.17 -9.90 -12.34
N ARG A 53 5.96 -10.51 -11.17
CA ARG A 53 7.03 -10.86 -10.21
C ARG A 53 8.00 -11.86 -10.82
N GLU A 54 7.50 -12.94 -11.40
CA GLU A 54 8.29 -14.00 -12.04
C GLU A 54 9.08 -13.47 -13.25
N ALA A 55 8.55 -12.48 -13.95
CA ALA A 55 9.24 -11.79 -15.04
C ALA A 55 10.22 -10.69 -14.58
N GLY A 56 10.44 -10.52 -13.27
CA GLY A 56 11.34 -9.49 -12.72
C GLY A 56 10.83 -8.05 -12.88
N LYS A 57 9.53 -7.85 -13.07
CA LYS A 57 8.90 -6.54 -13.36
C LYS A 57 8.35 -5.82 -12.13
N THR A 58 8.52 -6.36 -10.92
CA THR A 58 8.04 -5.77 -9.65
C THR A 58 8.28 -4.27 -9.57
N LYS A 59 9.53 -3.84 -9.79
CA LYS A 59 9.92 -2.43 -9.69
C LYS A 59 9.21 -1.58 -10.74
N ALA A 60 9.19 -2.05 -11.99
CA ALA A 60 8.56 -1.34 -13.10
C ALA A 60 7.06 -1.12 -12.88
N VAL A 61 6.35 -2.15 -12.38
CA VAL A 61 4.91 -2.07 -12.11
C VAL A 61 4.61 -1.12 -10.96
N ASN A 62 5.27 -1.29 -9.81
CA ASN A 62 5.04 -0.44 -8.64
C ASN A 62 5.40 1.03 -8.95
N PHE A 63 6.48 1.28 -9.69
CA PHE A 63 6.91 2.63 -10.06
C PHE A 63 5.95 3.28 -11.05
N ARG A 64 5.43 2.54 -12.05
CA ARG A 64 4.39 3.05 -12.96
C ARG A 64 3.14 3.49 -12.18
N GLN A 65 2.66 2.64 -11.28
CA GLN A 65 1.48 2.92 -10.45
C GLN A 65 1.69 4.14 -9.54
N LEU A 66 2.86 4.25 -8.91
CA LEU A 66 3.21 5.40 -8.06
C LEU A 66 3.39 6.68 -8.87
N GLN A 67 4.03 6.61 -10.04
CA GLN A 67 4.29 7.76 -10.89
C GLN A 67 2.97 8.44 -11.29
N ALA A 68 1.93 7.67 -11.61
CA ALA A 68 0.61 8.23 -11.93
C ALA A 68 0.05 9.12 -10.79
N VAL A 69 0.24 8.72 -9.52
CA VAL A 69 -0.16 9.53 -8.36
C VAL A 69 0.75 10.74 -8.17
N ILE A 70 2.06 10.57 -8.34
CA ILE A 70 3.06 11.65 -8.22
C ILE A 70 2.75 12.76 -9.23
N ASP A 71 2.41 12.41 -10.47
CA ASP A 71 2.12 13.37 -11.55
C ASP A 71 0.90 14.25 -11.26
N LYS A 72 -0.02 13.79 -10.40
CA LYS A 72 -1.17 14.60 -9.94
C LYS A 72 -0.79 15.66 -8.91
N LYS A 73 0.44 15.65 -8.37
CA LYS A 73 0.95 16.60 -7.37
C LYS A 73 0.05 16.74 -6.13
N ALA A 74 -0.57 15.63 -5.72
CA ALA A 74 -1.40 15.60 -4.51
C ALA A 74 -0.58 15.87 -3.24
N ASN A 75 -1.26 16.36 -2.18
CA ASN A 75 -0.63 16.59 -0.89
C ASN A 75 -0.32 15.25 -0.17
N TRP A 76 0.96 14.86 -0.20
CA TRP A 76 1.47 13.62 0.40
C TRP A 76 1.26 13.51 1.92
N ASN A 77 1.02 14.60 2.65
CA ASN A 77 0.67 14.53 4.07
C ASN A 77 -0.65 13.80 4.35
N LYS A 78 -1.46 13.57 3.31
CA LYS A 78 -2.73 12.84 3.38
C LYS A 78 -2.68 11.46 2.74
N ILE A 79 -1.50 10.97 2.34
CA ILE A 79 -1.34 9.72 1.61
C ILE A 79 -0.57 8.70 2.47
N VAL A 80 -1.09 7.48 2.49
CA VAL A 80 -0.43 6.27 2.96
C VAL A 80 -0.34 5.33 1.77
N ILE A 81 0.78 4.64 1.60
CA ILE A 81 0.93 3.61 0.57
C ILE A 81 0.66 2.25 1.21
N ALA A 82 -0.09 1.38 0.53
CA ALA A 82 -0.14 -0.03 0.84
C ALA A 82 0.46 -0.81 -0.33
N TYR A 83 1.61 -1.46 -0.09
CA TYR A 83 2.17 -2.40 -1.04
C TYR A 83 1.47 -3.76 -0.88
N GLU A 84 0.73 -4.14 -1.91
CA GLU A 84 -0.06 -5.36 -1.98
C GLU A 84 0.49 -6.27 -3.09
N PRO A 85 1.49 -7.14 -2.84
CA PRO A 85 1.86 -8.15 -3.81
C PRO A 85 0.63 -9.00 -4.13
N VAL A 86 0.05 -8.84 -5.32
CA VAL A 86 -1.29 -9.35 -5.64
C VAL A 86 -1.33 -10.87 -5.52
N TRP A 87 -0.20 -11.50 -5.82
CA TRP A 87 0.01 -12.94 -5.69
C TRP A 87 0.00 -13.47 -4.24
N ALA A 88 0.11 -12.58 -3.26
CA ALA A 88 0.04 -12.88 -1.83
C ALA A 88 -1.31 -12.49 -1.20
N ILE A 89 -2.31 -12.05 -1.96
CA ILE A 89 -3.62 -11.65 -1.42
C ILE A 89 -4.56 -12.86 -1.44
N GLY A 90 -5.01 -13.32 -0.26
CA GLY A 90 -6.04 -14.36 -0.15
C GLY A 90 -5.61 -15.76 -0.61
N THR A 91 -4.34 -15.95 -0.99
CA THR A 91 -3.80 -17.22 -1.48
C THR A 91 -3.17 -18.08 -0.37
N GLY A 92 -3.00 -17.54 0.84
CA GLY A 92 -2.22 -18.15 1.91
C GLY A 92 -0.71 -18.13 1.67
N LYS A 93 -0.25 -17.70 0.48
CA LYS A 93 1.15 -17.37 0.22
C LYS A 93 1.41 -15.97 0.74
N THR A 94 2.49 -15.81 1.48
CA THR A 94 2.92 -14.51 2.00
C THR A 94 4.31 -14.21 1.43
N ALA A 95 4.55 -12.97 1.02
CA ALA A 95 5.91 -12.55 0.71
C ALA A 95 6.79 -12.73 1.95
N SER A 96 8.03 -13.19 1.77
CA SER A 96 8.95 -13.23 2.91
C SER A 96 9.17 -11.81 3.43
N PRO A 97 9.51 -11.63 4.73
CA PRO A 97 9.82 -10.30 5.25
C PRO A 97 10.92 -9.56 4.45
N GLU A 98 11.87 -10.28 3.86
CA GLU A 98 12.92 -9.74 3.00
C GLU A 98 12.36 -9.25 1.66
N GLN A 99 11.44 -10.01 1.05
CA GLN A 99 10.79 -9.59 -0.20
C GLN A 99 9.91 -8.36 0.01
N ALA A 100 9.18 -8.30 1.13
CA ALA A 100 8.39 -7.12 1.48
C ALA A 100 9.30 -5.91 1.73
N GLN A 101 10.34 -6.08 2.54
CA GLN A 101 11.32 -5.02 2.83
C GLN A 101 12.01 -4.49 1.58
N GLU A 102 12.41 -5.36 0.65
CA GLU A 102 13.03 -4.98 -0.62
C GLU A 102 12.16 -3.99 -1.40
N VAL A 103 10.87 -4.31 -1.57
CA VAL A 103 9.95 -3.46 -2.34
C VAL A 103 9.63 -2.17 -1.59
N HIS A 104 9.44 -2.23 -0.28
CA HIS A 104 9.24 -1.03 0.54
C HIS A 104 10.43 -0.06 0.46
N GLY A 105 11.66 -0.57 0.54
CA GLY A 105 12.87 0.24 0.35
C GLY A 105 12.92 0.89 -1.04
N TRP A 106 12.54 0.16 -2.09
CA TRP A 106 12.45 0.75 -3.44
C TRP A 106 11.39 1.84 -3.54
N ILE A 107 10.21 1.64 -2.94
CA ILE A 107 9.14 2.65 -2.91
C ILE A 107 9.63 3.91 -2.18
N ARG A 108 10.29 3.75 -1.04
CA ARG A 108 10.80 4.88 -0.26
C ARG A 108 11.86 5.68 -1.02
N GLU A 109 12.82 5.01 -1.64
CA GLU A 109 13.83 5.68 -2.48
C GLU A 109 13.20 6.34 -3.70
N PHE A 110 12.17 5.74 -4.30
CA PHE A 110 11.46 6.36 -5.42
C PHE A 110 10.73 7.65 -5.00
N LEU A 111 10.06 7.67 -3.84
CA LEU A 111 9.46 8.89 -3.31
C LEU A 111 10.50 9.98 -3.03
N LYS A 112 11.68 9.58 -2.54
CA LYS A 112 12.77 10.51 -2.25
C LYS A 112 13.29 11.17 -3.51
N GLU A 113 13.45 10.40 -4.59
CA GLU A 113 13.89 10.88 -5.90
C GLU A 113 12.83 11.75 -6.59
N LYS A 114 11.55 11.31 -6.59
CA LYS A 114 10.50 11.91 -7.40
C LYS A 114 9.69 13.01 -6.70
N VAL A 115 9.69 13.04 -5.37
CA VAL A 115 8.90 14.00 -4.59
C VAL A 115 9.81 14.83 -3.69
N SER A 116 10.33 14.24 -2.61
CA SER A 116 11.35 14.83 -1.74
C SER A 116 11.78 13.85 -0.65
N ALA A 117 12.94 14.09 -0.04
CA ALA A 117 13.39 13.34 1.12
C ALA A 117 12.42 13.43 2.31
N ASP A 118 11.80 14.59 2.53
CA ASP A 118 10.82 14.79 3.62
C ASP A 118 9.57 13.94 3.41
N VAL A 119 9.04 13.90 2.18
CA VAL A 119 7.89 13.05 1.83
C VAL A 119 8.25 11.57 1.98
N ALA A 120 9.42 11.15 1.51
CA ALA A 120 9.86 9.76 1.63
C ALA A 120 9.98 9.31 3.09
N GLN A 121 10.44 10.19 3.98
CA GLN A 121 10.59 9.88 5.40
C GLN A 121 9.24 9.82 6.13
N LYS A 122 8.30 10.72 5.80
CA LYS A 122 7.01 10.84 6.51
C LYS A 122 5.92 9.92 5.97
N THR A 123 6.02 9.49 4.72
CA THR A 123 5.02 8.61 4.11
C THR A 123 5.10 7.23 4.74
N ARG A 124 3.99 6.77 5.30
CA ARG A 124 3.84 5.40 5.81
C ARG A 124 3.64 4.46 4.63
N ILE A 125 4.41 3.38 4.59
CA ILE A 125 4.31 2.30 3.60
C ILE A 125 3.88 1.03 4.34
N LEU A 126 2.64 0.63 4.15
CA LEU A 126 2.03 -0.56 4.76
C LEU A 126 2.26 -1.77 3.87
N TYR A 127 2.42 -2.94 4.49
CA TYR A 127 2.41 -4.21 3.79
C TYR A 127 1.00 -4.82 3.79
N GLY A 128 0.50 -5.22 2.62
CA GLY A 128 -0.88 -5.69 2.42
C GLY A 128 -1.04 -7.16 2.01
N GLY A 129 0.03 -7.96 1.95
CA GLY A 129 -0.05 -9.36 1.53
C GLY A 129 -0.25 -10.35 2.69
N SER A 130 -1.37 -11.08 2.74
CA SER A 130 -1.65 -12.18 3.70
C SER A 130 -1.03 -12.04 5.12
N VAL A 131 -1.22 -10.89 5.77
CA VAL A 131 -0.74 -10.67 7.14
C VAL A 131 -1.57 -11.49 8.13
N THR A 132 -0.89 -12.15 9.06
CA THR A 132 -1.48 -12.95 10.14
C THR A 132 -0.82 -12.64 11.47
N ALA A 133 -1.40 -13.09 12.59
CA ALA A 133 -0.82 -12.91 13.91
C ALA A 133 0.56 -13.57 14.05
N GLU A 134 0.80 -14.64 13.31
CA GLU A 134 2.04 -15.42 13.34
C GLU A 134 3.19 -14.75 12.59
N ASN A 135 2.89 -14.00 11.52
CA ASN A 135 3.93 -13.38 10.67
C ASN A 135 4.12 -11.87 10.93
N ALA A 136 3.17 -11.20 11.58
CA ALA A 136 3.18 -9.76 11.74
C ALA A 136 4.43 -9.27 12.48
N ALA A 137 4.89 -9.97 13.52
CA ALA A 137 6.06 -9.54 14.32
C ALA A 137 7.36 -9.50 13.49
N GLU A 138 7.58 -10.47 12.60
CA GLU A 138 8.78 -10.48 11.76
C GLU A 138 8.74 -9.44 10.64
N LEU A 139 7.55 -9.20 10.06
CA LEU A 139 7.34 -8.13 9.09
C LEU A 139 7.52 -6.75 9.75
N ALA A 140 7.00 -6.58 10.96
CA ALA A 140 7.04 -5.34 11.73
C ALA A 140 8.47 -4.87 12.07
N LYS A 141 9.43 -5.80 12.17
CA LYS A 141 10.86 -5.51 12.42
C LYS A 141 11.58 -4.91 11.22
N LYS A 142 10.98 -4.97 10.02
CA LYS A 142 11.62 -4.45 8.82
C LYS A 142 11.58 -2.92 8.80
N PRO A 143 12.70 -2.25 8.48
CA PRO A 143 12.86 -0.81 8.70
C PRO A 143 11.94 0.04 7.83
N ASP A 144 11.53 -0.43 6.64
CA ASP A 144 10.69 0.33 5.72
C ASP A 144 9.21 -0.10 5.72
N ILE A 145 8.83 -1.09 6.54
CA ILE A 145 7.44 -1.51 6.70
C ILE A 145 6.84 -0.72 7.85
N ASP A 146 5.90 0.20 7.59
CA ASP A 146 5.35 1.10 8.63
C ASP A 146 4.06 0.59 9.28
N GLY A 147 3.56 -0.57 8.85
CA GLY A 147 2.34 -1.20 9.36
C GLY A 147 1.72 -2.13 8.33
N PHE A 148 0.43 -2.43 8.50
CA PHE A 148 -0.27 -3.45 7.72
C PHE A 148 -1.61 -2.96 7.18
N LEU A 149 -1.94 -3.40 5.97
CA LEU A 149 -3.32 -3.41 5.45
C LEU A 149 -3.83 -4.86 5.50
N VAL A 150 -4.74 -5.15 6.43
CA VAL A 150 -5.09 -6.53 6.77
C VAL A 150 -6.48 -6.90 6.23
N GLY A 151 -6.52 -7.89 5.35
CA GLY A 151 -7.76 -8.46 4.82
C GLY A 151 -8.43 -9.43 5.80
N GLY A 152 -8.48 -10.72 5.46
CA GLY A 152 -9.25 -11.72 6.21
C GLY A 152 -8.91 -11.86 7.71
N ALA A 153 -7.67 -11.59 8.13
CA ALA A 153 -7.30 -11.62 9.54
C ALA A 153 -7.88 -10.45 10.35
N SER A 154 -8.30 -9.35 9.72
CA SER A 154 -8.97 -8.23 10.40
C SER A 154 -10.38 -8.59 10.92
N LEU A 155 -10.97 -9.66 10.38
CA LEU A 155 -12.28 -10.17 10.77
C LEU A 155 -12.20 -11.19 11.94
N LYS A 156 -11.02 -11.35 12.54
CA LYS A 156 -10.77 -12.32 13.61
C LYS A 156 -10.31 -11.61 14.89
N PRO A 157 -10.58 -12.16 16.09
CA PRO A 157 -10.10 -11.60 17.35
C PRO A 157 -8.58 -11.44 17.42
N ASP A 158 -7.84 -12.34 16.74
CA ASP A 158 -6.38 -12.30 16.64
C ASP A 158 -5.84 -11.06 15.94
N PHE A 159 -6.68 -10.22 15.32
CA PHE A 159 -6.26 -8.92 14.77
C PHE A 159 -5.57 -8.05 15.83
N ILE A 160 -5.94 -8.18 17.11
CA ILE A 160 -5.28 -7.46 18.19
C ILE A 160 -3.79 -7.81 18.31
N LYS A 161 -3.40 -9.06 18.02
CA LYS A 161 -1.99 -9.48 18.02
C LYS A 161 -1.21 -8.80 16.88
N ILE A 162 -1.87 -8.56 15.75
CA ILE A 162 -1.27 -7.84 14.62
C ILE A 162 -1.07 -6.35 14.97
N ILE A 163 -2.01 -5.74 15.70
CA ILE A 163 -1.87 -4.36 16.21
C ILE A 163 -0.66 -4.25 17.15
N HIS A 164 -0.47 -5.23 18.04
CA HIS A 164 0.64 -5.30 19.00
C HIS A 164 1.94 -5.89 18.42
N ALA A 165 2.05 -6.07 17.11
CA ALA A 165 3.20 -6.75 16.50
C ALA A 165 4.53 -5.97 16.61
N ARG A 166 4.48 -4.71 17.03
CA ARG A 166 5.64 -3.83 17.26
C ARG A 166 5.94 -3.57 18.74
N ASP A 167 5.13 -4.13 19.64
CA ASP A 167 5.29 -3.95 21.08
C ASP A 167 6.46 -4.76 21.65
#